data_AF-A0A2Z6Q6F1-F1
#
_entry.id   AF-A0A2Z6Q6F1-F1
#
_cell.length_a   1.000
_cell.length_b   1.000
_cell.length_c   1.000
_cell.angle_alpha   90.00
_cell.angle_beta   90.00
_cell.angle_gamma   90.00
#
_symmetry.space_group_name_H-M   'P 1'
#
loop_
_entity.id
_entity.type
_entity.pdbx_description
1 polymer ?
#
loop_
_entity_poly.entity_id
_entity_poly.type
_entity_poly.pdbx_seq_one_letter_code
_entity_poly.pdbx_strand_id
1 'polypeptide(L)'
;MNTKRGHNYYKGTGSGSMGWHTKRGGYKIDPKKVRTYVVPNLSDCPYLPYVEPKAKKGLKYTIDTDKYLEPFLILPLIFYSKIFVNDLYK
;
A
#
# COMPACT_ATOMS: atom_id res chain seq x y z
N MET A 1 21.09 27.15 8.01
CA MET A 1 22.30 26.33 7.80
C MET A 1 22.02 25.34 6.68
N ASN A 2 22.88 25.20 5.66
CA ASN A 2 22.69 24.21 4.59
C ASN A 2 23.96 23.38 4.42
N THR A 3 23.90 22.27 3.68
CA THR A 3 25.01 21.33 3.52
C THR A 3 26.29 21.94 2.93
N LYS A 4 26.18 23.11 2.29
CA LYS A 4 27.28 23.85 1.65
C LYS A 4 27.81 25.00 2.50
N ARG A 5 27.17 25.31 3.63
CA ARG A 5 27.54 26.40 4.55
C ARG A 5 28.09 25.80 5.84
N GLY A 6 29.39 25.93 6.05
CA GLY A 6 30.11 25.50 7.25
C GLY A 6 31.52 25.02 6.92
N HIS A 7 32.53 25.51 7.67
CA HIS A 7 33.96 25.24 7.48
C HIS A 7 34.27 23.73 7.45
N ASN A 8 34.25 23.13 6.25
CA ASN A 8 34.55 21.70 5.99
C ASN A 8 33.54 20.67 6.55
N TYR A 9 32.33 21.09 6.95
CA TYR A 9 31.26 20.19 7.38
C TYR A 9 30.24 19.94 6.27
N TYR A 10 30.71 19.40 5.14
CA TYR A 10 29.82 18.99 4.06
C TYR A 10 29.03 17.73 4.47
N LYS A 11 27.71 17.87 4.64
CA LYS A 11 26.80 16.79 5.03
C LYS A 11 25.83 16.45 3.91
N GLY A 12 25.19 15.28 3.96
CA GLY A 12 24.19 14.85 2.98
C GLY A 12 22.87 15.63 3.09
N THR A 13 22.03 15.55 2.05
CA THR A 13 20.74 16.26 1.93
C THR A 13 19.53 15.40 2.30
N GLY A 14 19.71 14.37 3.13
CA GLY A 14 18.62 13.49 3.58
C GLY A 14 18.25 12.34 2.63
N SER A 15 19.09 12.03 1.62
CA SER A 15 18.92 10.81 0.84
C SER A 15 19.20 9.59 1.73
N GLY A 16 18.24 8.65 1.82
CA GLY A 16 18.43 7.39 2.54
C GLY A 16 19.58 6.55 1.95
N SER A 17 20.22 5.71 2.75
CA SER A 17 21.37 4.88 2.31
C SER A 17 20.94 3.79 1.32
N MET A 18 21.69 3.61 0.22
CA MET A 18 21.43 2.55 -0.79
C MET A 18 22.42 1.38 -0.68
N GLY A 19 23.25 1.36 0.35
CA GLY A 19 24.43 0.49 0.43
C GLY A 19 25.39 0.90 1.54
N TRP A 20 26.66 0.53 1.40
CA TRP A 20 27.71 0.86 2.37
C TRP A 20 29.09 1.10 1.72
N HIS A 21 29.96 1.84 2.41
CA HIS A 21 31.35 2.02 2.00
C HIS A 21 32.20 0.81 2.38
N THR A 22 33.10 0.42 1.49
CA THR A 22 34.10 -0.62 1.70
C THR A 22 35.31 -0.06 2.44
N LYS A 23 36.11 -0.95 3.05
CA LYS A 23 37.35 -0.58 3.77
C LYS A 23 38.35 0.22 2.91
N ARG A 24 38.34 0.02 1.58
CA ARG A 24 39.23 0.71 0.62
C ARG A 24 38.55 1.89 -0.09
N GLY A 25 37.47 2.45 0.48
CA GLY A 25 36.83 3.67 -0.02
C GLY A 25 35.82 3.49 -1.17
N GLY A 26 35.71 2.31 -1.78
CA GLY A 26 34.65 2.00 -2.74
C GLY A 26 33.26 1.97 -2.09
N TYR A 27 32.19 2.08 -2.88
CA TYR A 27 30.80 1.98 -2.41
C TYR A 27 30.14 0.73 -2.99
N LYS A 28 29.49 -0.09 -2.15
CA LYS A 28 28.72 -1.27 -2.57
C LYS A 28 27.23 -1.01 -2.40
N ILE A 29 26.47 -1.25 -3.45
CA ILE A 29 25.01 -1.11 -3.48
C ILE A 29 24.38 -2.40 -2.93
N ASP A 30 23.40 -2.27 -2.05
CA ASP A 30 22.59 -3.37 -1.54
C ASP A 30 21.25 -3.40 -2.29
N PRO A 31 20.98 -4.41 -3.15
CA PRO A 31 19.74 -4.50 -3.90
C PRO A 31 18.48 -4.45 -3.03
N LYS A 32 18.54 -4.91 -1.77
CA LYS A 32 17.41 -4.87 -0.83
C LYS A 32 17.06 -3.46 -0.37
N LYS A 33 18.01 -2.52 -0.42
CA LYS A 33 17.83 -1.11 -0.08
C LYS A 33 17.45 -0.26 -1.29
N VAL A 34 17.59 -0.81 -2.51
CA VAL A 34 17.21 -0.12 -3.73
C VAL A 34 15.68 -0.05 -3.82
N ARG A 35 15.14 1.16 -3.95
CA ARG A 35 13.71 1.38 -4.13
C ARG A 35 13.30 0.87 -5.51
N THR A 36 12.60 -0.26 -5.56
CA THR A 36 12.01 -0.82 -6.78
C THR A 36 10.52 -0.51 -6.81
N TYR A 37 10.08 0.25 -7.82
CA TYR A 37 8.65 0.55 -8.01
C TYR A 37 8.03 -0.52 -8.91
N VAL A 38 7.07 -1.29 -8.38
CA VAL A 38 6.31 -2.27 -9.16
C VAL A 38 5.26 -1.53 -9.95
N VAL A 39 5.47 -1.40 -11.25
CA VAL A 39 4.53 -0.75 -12.17
C VAL A 39 3.60 -1.82 -12.75
N PRO A 40 2.27 -1.72 -12.55
CA PRO A 40 1.33 -2.65 -13.15
C PRO A 40 1.19 -2.41 -14.66
N ASN A 41 0.66 -3.39 -15.39
CA ASN A 41 0.27 -3.18 -16.78
C ASN A 41 -0.98 -2.28 -16.83
N LEU A 42 -0.91 -1.20 -17.62
CA LEU A 42 -1.98 -0.20 -17.75
C LEU A 42 -2.68 -0.22 -19.12
N SER A 43 -2.36 -1.17 -20.01
CA SER A 43 -2.93 -1.21 -21.37
C SER A 43 -4.46 -1.25 -21.40
N ASP A 44 -5.09 -1.94 -20.44
CA ASP A 44 -6.55 -2.11 -20.36
C ASP A 44 -7.19 -1.26 -19.25
N CYS A 45 -6.54 -0.18 -18.82
CA CYS A 45 -7.08 0.70 -17.77
C CYS A 45 -8.16 1.63 -18.36
N PRO A 46 -9.44 1.51 -17.96
CA PRO A 46 -10.52 2.35 -18.49
C PRO A 46 -10.57 3.74 -17.85
N TYR A 47 -9.75 3.99 -16.81
CA TYR A 47 -9.84 5.19 -15.99
C TYR A 47 -8.86 6.27 -16.45
N LEU A 48 -9.32 7.51 -16.34
CA LEU A 48 -8.55 8.72 -16.66
C LEU A 48 -8.13 9.45 -15.38
N PRO A 49 -7.07 10.27 -15.42
CA PRO A 49 -6.63 11.07 -14.26
C PRO A 49 -7.61 12.20 -13.90
N TYR A 50 -8.65 12.41 -14.70
CA TYR A 50 -9.68 13.43 -14.49
C TYR A 50 -11.07 12.80 -14.49
N VAL A 51 -12.00 13.48 -13.83
CA VAL A 51 -13.40 13.08 -13.71
C VAL A 51 -14.28 14.13 -14.36
N GLU A 52 -15.43 13.71 -14.89
CA GLU A 52 -16.43 14.62 -15.46
C GLU A 52 -16.97 15.60 -14.40
N PRO A 53 -17.07 16.91 -14.68
CA PRO A 53 -17.61 17.90 -13.75
C PRO A 53 -19.07 17.64 -13.34
N LYS A 54 -19.81 16.92 -14.19
CA LYS A 54 -21.24 16.60 -13.97
C LYS A 54 -21.46 15.27 -13.24
N ALA A 55 -20.40 14.59 -12.81
CA ALA A 55 -20.51 13.36 -12.05
C ALA A 55 -21.34 13.58 -10.78
N LYS A 56 -22.26 12.65 -10.48
CA LYS A 56 -23.09 12.72 -9.28
C LYS A 56 -22.19 12.65 -8.05
N LYS A 57 -22.43 13.53 -7.07
CA LYS A 57 -21.73 13.47 -5.79
C LYS A 57 -22.11 12.18 -5.06
N GLY A 58 -21.11 11.34 -4.78
CA GLY A 58 -21.29 10.18 -3.92
C GLY A 58 -21.53 10.60 -2.47
N LEU A 59 -22.20 9.74 -1.71
CA LEU A 59 -22.25 9.86 -0.25
C LEU A 59 -20.84 9.70 0.32
N LYS A 60 -20.45 10.61 1.21
CA LYS A 60 -19.20 10.48 1.95
C LYS A 60 -19.41 9.42 3.04
N TYR A 61 -18.68 8.31 2.95
CA TYR A 61 -18.60 7.33 4.04
C TYR A 61 -17.13 7.12 4.39
N THR A 62 -16.87 6.93 5.69
CA THR A 62 -15.60 6.38 6.15
C THR A 62 -15.65 4.87 5.91
N ILE A 63 -14.57 4.34 5.35
CA ILE A 63 -14.39 2.92 5.15
C ILE A 63 -13.99 2.36 6.52
N ASP A 64 -14.95 2.24 7.44
CA ASP A 64 -14.69 1.67 8.76
C ASP A 64 -14.48 0.15 8.59
N THR A 65 -13.38 -0.37 9.11
CA THR A 65 -12.96 -1.79 8.96
C THR A 65 -14.05 -2.76 9.39
N ASP A 66 -14.82 -2.37 10.40
CA ASP A 66 -15.93 -3.16 10.95
C ASP A 66 -16.97 -3.46 9.87
N LYS A 67 -17.22 -2.53 8.95
CA LYS A 67 -18.25 -2.66 7.89
C LYS A 67 -17.89 -3.68 6.80
N TYR A 68 -16.62 -4.00 6.62
CA TYR A 68 -16.14 -4.92 5.57
C TYR A 68 -15.81 -6.33 6.08
N LEU A 69 -15.72 -6.51 7.41
CA LEU A 69 -15.50 -7.81 8.04
C LEU A 69 -16.80 -8.58 8.29
N GLU A 70 -17.91 -7.89 8.58
CA GLU A 70 -19.25 -8.48 8.79
C GLU A 70 -19.74 -9.41 7.66
N PRO A 71 -19.64 -9.07 6.35
CA PRO A 71 -20.15 -9.95 5.30
C PRO A 71 -19.38 -11.27 5.16
N PHE A 72 -18.09 -11.31 5.55
CA PHE A 72 -17.30 -12.54 5.53
C PHE A 72 -17.61 -13.49 6.71
N LEU A 73 -18.07 -12.96 7.84
CA LEU A 73 -18.39 -13.74 9.05
C LEU A 73 -19.84 -14.25 9.06
N ILE A 74 -20.78 -13.50 8.47
CA ILE A 74 -22.22 -13.83 8.50
C ILE A 74 -22.60 -14.92 7.47
N LEU A 75 -21.99 -14.91 6.28
CA LEU A 75 -22.27 -15.90 5.21
C LEU A 75 -21.97 -17.36 5.59
N PRO A 76 -20.84 -17.71 6.24
CA PRO A 76 -20.60 -19.09 6.64
C PRO A 76 -21.54 -19.53 7.79
N LEU A 77 -21.87 -18.65 8.74
CA LEU A 77 -22.64 -19.02 9.93
C LEU A 77 -24.10 -19.39 9.62
N ILE A 78 -24.72 -18.68 8.66
CA ILE A 78 -26.07 -19.00 8.17
C ILE A 78 -26.06 -20.33 7.39
N PHE A 79 -24.97 -20.66 6.71
CA PHE A 79 -24.83 -21.93 5.99
C PHE A 79 -24.75 -23.12 6.96
N TYR A 80 -23.96 -23.01 8.03
CA TYR A 80 -23.82 -24.07 9.03
C TYR A 80 -25.08 -24.30 9.87
N SER A 81 -25.82 -23.26 10.24
CA SER A 81 -27.05 -23.43 11.02
C SER A 81 -28.18 -24.08 10.21
N LYS A 82 -28.27 -23.79 8.91
CA LYS A 82 -29.30 -24.36 8.02
C LYS A 82 -29.05 -25.83 7.69
N ILE A 83 -27.78 -26.26 7.66
CA ILE A 83 -27.41 -27.68 7.56
C ILE A 83 -27.74 -28.41 8.87
N PHE A 84 -27.33 -27.86 10.02
CA PHE A 84 -27.51 -28.50 11.32
C PHE A 84 -28.99 -28.68 11.71
N VAL A 85 -29.86 -27.73 11.38
CA VAL A 85 -31.31 -27.88 11.63
C VAL A 85 -31.93 -28.98 10.74
N ASN A 86 -31.54 -29.07 9.46
CA ASN A 86 -32.11 -30.07 8.56
C ASN A 86 -31.66 -31.51 8.87
N ASP A 87 -30.49 -31.69 9.51
CA ASP A 87 -29.99 -33.00 9.95
C ASP A 87 -30.57 -33.46 11.30
N LEU A 88 -31.18 -32.58 12.09
CA LEU A 88 -31.79 -32.92 13.39
C LEU A 88 -33.28 -33.28 13.33
N TYR A 89 -33.97 -32.98 12.22
CA TYR A 89 -35.40 -33.29 12.01
C TYR A 89 -35.65 -34.47 11.06
N LYS A 90 -34.68 -35.39 10.94
CA LYS A 90 -34.80 -36.65 10.18
C LYS A 90 -34.65 -37.84 11.11
#